data_AF-A0A4U1CL49-F1
#
_entry.id   AF-A0A4U1CL49-F1
#
_cell.length_a   1.000
_cell.length_b   1.000
_cell.length_c   1.000
_cell.angle_alpha   90.00
_cell.angle_beta   90.00
_cell.angle_gamma   90.00
#
_symmetry.space_group_name_H-M   'P 1'
#
loop_
_entity.id
_entity.type
_entity.pdbx_description
1 polymer ?
#
loop_
_entity_poly.entity_id
_entity_poly.type
_entity_poly.pdbx_seq_one_letter_code
_entity_poly.pdbx_strand_id
1 'polypeptide(L)'
;MILNLYRRSILKIAFLLLTFFAITQKSFSQTQTGYTLLWEIKGKGLTKPSYLFGTMDLKDKRAFNFSDSVYIALANTSAFAIETHPDSTAKYIPRSVKKAPKANEDNNNQEPPRMAAKGIHSIFASTYLYGLAKTNNKKVFALAEFDMNANEEETEAVDEEEELQQQEDKERLISVYAKGNLNELWGEIRQYYEEDYFTERTTELSTEIGKLLQTESIFATIGAALLPGEEGLIAKLKKAGYQLRPVGASFTDLAKTYQIDYTKMNWYTHKDNINNFSIQFPSAPFTAESTAGQKIVNYNDPIKNVIYTATALYTGPLNNNVGSTQYIDTVLNNYIKQSSAKLIALNYLDYNGLKISEAQLEKDGNYFRARLIHTNNTFYILTIENDDKDVLQEKFADLFFNSLQFTKPTAIAASNWIQYQNPAGAFSVKLPIAPEIIQKEVANPVLKASPYVMNIVVAADKVNLVNYIIRYSDYPTGMYLANKAAVFDAMFKEFETKGKVIGKSNTIYKDGYEGRATNIIIQNFLMEVVAYIKGNRTYLLIRQNMNGTEKPKNDQFLESFSFTPNMPYKEVPFNLGNITLTIPEDPLLIAKTEEEIEEEKAGESFLADEQTYFAVNKNTALNHYHK
;
A
#
# COMPACT_ATOMS: atom_id res chain seq x y z
N MET A 1 36.11 62.78 48.56
CA MET A 1 36.37 63.39 47.23
C MET A 1 36.76 62.37 46.16
N ILE A 2 37.58 61.36 46.48
CA ILE A 2 38.04 60.32 45.53
C ILE A 2 36.90 59.39 45.03
N LEU A 3 35.88 59.10 45.85
CA LEU A 3 34.76 58.23 45.47
C LEU A 3 33.85 58.82 44.37
N ASN A 4 33.74 60.15 44.26
CA ASN A 4 32.89 60.82 43.25
C ASN A 4 33.55 60.91 41.87
N LEU A 5 34.88 60.82 41.80
CA LEU A 5 35.62 60.79 40.53
C LEU A 5 35.49 59.42 39.85
N TYR A 6 35.51 58.32 40.60
CA TYR A 6 35.32 56.98 40.05
C TYR A 6 33.90 56.73 39.52
N ARG A 7 32.88 57.25 40.20
CA ARG A 7 31.47 57.06 39.80
C ARG A 7 31.12 57.75 38.47
N ARG A 8 31.74 58.91 38.19
CA ARG A 8 31.56 59.64 36.92
C ARG A 8 32.30 59.00 35.75
N SER A 9 33.45 58.36 35.99
CA SER A 9 34.19 57.63 34.95
C SER A 9 33.53 56.31 34.58
N ILE A 10 32.96 55.59 35.56
CA ILE A 10 32.23 54.33 35.32
C ILE A 10 30.93 54.59 34.54
N LEU A 11 30.18 55.67 34.83
CA LEU A 11 28.99 56.02 34.05
C LEU A 11 29.32 56.42 32.60
N LYS A 12 30.46 57.08 32.35
CA LYS A 12 30.88 57.44 30.99
C LYS A 12 31.33 56.22 30.19
N ILE A 13 32.02 55.26 30.82
CA ILE A 13 32.43 54.00 30.19
C ILE A 13 31.20 53.11 29.92
N ALA A 14 30.25 53.05 30.86
CA ALA A 14 28.99 52.32 30.65
C ALA A 14 28.15 52.93 29.52
N PHE A 15 28.12 54.26 29.38
CA PHE A 15 27.41 54.94 28.29
C PHE A 15 28.11 54.75 26.93
N LEU A 16 29.46 54.74 26.90
CA LEU A 16 30.25 54.43 25.70
C LEU A 16 30.14 52.96 25.26
N LEU A 17 30.03 52.03 26.21
CA LEU A 17 29.78 50.61 25.91
C LEU A 17 28.34 50.35 25.45
N LEU A 18 27.35 51.09 25.97
CA LEU A 18 25.96 51.00 25.49
C LEU A 18 25.80 51.56 24.07
N THR A 19 26.51 52.64 23.72
CA THR A 19 26.47 53.18 22.34
C THR A 19 27.28 52.32 21.36
N PHE A 20 28.33 51.62 21.81
CA PHE A 20 29.06 50.65 20.98
C PHE A 20 28.25 49.37 20.72
N PHE A 21 27.42 48.93 21.67
CA PHE A 21 26.53 47.77 21.49
C PHE A 21 25.32 48.08 20.59
N ALA A 22 24.89 49.34 20.50
CA ALA A 22 23.82 49.77 19.60
C ALA A 22 24.26 49.89 18.13
N ILE A 23 25.57 49.95 17.84
CA ILE A 23 26.10 50.13 16.48
C ILE A 23 26.46 48.78 15.81
N THR A 24 26.57 47.68 16.57
CA THR A 24 26.93 46.35 16.02
C THR A 24 25.75 45.45 15.65
N GLN A 25 24.50 45.89 15.81
CA GLN A 25 23.31 45.13 15.36
C GLN A 25 22.79 45.55 13.97
N LYS A 26 23.68 45.93 13.04
CA LYS A 26 23.34 45.82 11.62
C LYS A 26 23.78 44.45 11.13
N SER A 27 22.94 43.44 11.40
CA SER A 27 22.99 42.20 10.62
C SER A 27 22.81 42.61 9.15
N PHE A 28 23.87 42.49 8.36
CA PHE A 28 23.78 42.60 6.91
C PHE A 28 22.93 41.43 6.42
N SER A 29 21.63 41.65 6.23
CA SER A 29 20.82 40.77 5.38
C SER A 29 21.39 40.88 3.97
N GLN A 30 22.19 39.90 3.57
CA GLN A 30 22.66 39.80 2.19
C GLN A 30 21.44 39.50 1.31
N THR A 31 20.95 40.52 0.62
CA THR A 31 19.88 40.34 -0.36
C THR A 31 20.56 39.82 -1.62
N GLN A 32 20.32 38.56 -1.97
CA GLN A 32 20.94 37.97 -3.16
C GLN A 32 20.23 38.50 -4.41
N THR A 33 20.90 39.40 -5.13
CA THR A 33 20.40 39.94 -6.40
C THR A 33 20.33 38.82 -7.44
N GLY A 34 19.16 38.64 -8.07
CA GLY A 34 18.93 37.61 -9.10
C GLY A 34 18.22 36.34 -8.62
N TYR A 35 17.97 36.19 -7.32
CA TYR A 35 17.19 35.07 -6.78
C TYR A 35 15.69 35.27 -7.10
N THR A 36 15.14 34.43 -7.96
CA THR A 36 13.84 34.60 -8.60
C THR A 36 12.96 33.35 -8.54
N LEU A 37 13.23 32.40 -7.63
CA LEU A 37 12.40 31.18 -7.49
C LEU A 37 10.99 31.44 -6.95
N LEU A 38 10.77 32.54 -6.21
CA LEU A 38 9.48 32.88 -5.60
C LEU A 38 8.85 34.10 -6.28
N TRP A 39 7.59 33.97 -6.69
CA TRP A 39 6.81 35.02 -7.35
C TRP A 39 5.50 35.29 -6.62
N GLU A 40 5.20 36.57 -6.39
CA GLU A 40 3.90 37.03 -5.85
C GLU A 40 2.92 37.24 -7.00
N ILE A 41 1.70 36.73 -6.85
CA ILE A 41 0.55 36.90 -7.74
C ILE A 41 -0.47 37.83 -7.08
N LYS A 42 -0.86 38.89 -7.80
CA LYS A 42 -1.88 39.88 -7.43
C LYS A 42 -2.77 40.25 -8.62
N GLY A 43 -3.74 41.13 -8.41
CA GLY A 43 -4.64 41.62 -9.46
C GLY A 43 -5.93 40.80 -9.57
N LYS A 44 -6.73 41.06 -10.61
CA LYS A 44 -8.02 40.39 -10.88
C LYS A 44 -8.96 40.21 -9.68
N GLY A 45 -8.98 41.18 -8.76
CA GLY A 45 -9.84 41.16 -7.57
C GLY A 45 -9.35 40.31 -6.40
N LEU A 46 -8.12 39.78 -6.45
CA LEU A 46 -7.49 39.08 -5.32
C LEU A 46 -7.38 39.99 -4.09
N THR A 47 -7.99 39.57 -2.97
CA THR A 47 -7.95 40.31 -1.69
C THR A 47 -6.70 40.03 -0.88
N LYS A 48 -6.01 38.92 -1.15
CA LYS A 48 -4.74 38.51 -0.58
C LYS A 48 -3.81 38.03 -1.69
N PRO A 49 -2.48 38.20 -1.56
CA PRO A 49 -1.53 37.65 -2.52
C PRO A 49 -1.57 36.11 -2.52
N SER A 50 -1.21 35.54 -3.65
CA SER A 50 -0.85 34.13 -3.81
C SER A 50 0.58 34.03 -4.34
N TYR A 51 1.18 32.85 -4.31
CA TYR A 51 2.59 32.69 -4.64
C TYR A 51 2.85 31.47 -5.52
N LEU A 52 3.75 31.62 -6.48
CA LEU A 52 4.38 30.50 -7.21
C LEU A 52 5.79 30.34 -6.71
N PHE A 53 6.16 29.12 -6.36
CA PHE A 53 7.50 28.76 -5.96
C PHE A 53 8.05 27.65 -6.87
N GLY A 54 9.18 27.93 -7.51
CA GLY A 54 9.92 26.98 -8.33
C GLY A 54 10.66 25.98 -7.47
N THR A 55 10.20 24.73 -7.45
CA THR A 55 10.86 23.59 -6.82
C THR A 55 11.59 22.74 -7.84
N MET A 56 12.54 21.94 -7.39
CA MET A 56 13.16 20.91 -8.22
C MET A 56 13.17 19.61 -7.43
N ASP A 57 12.84 18.51 -8.08
CA ASP A 57 12.66 17.20 -7.45
C ASP A 57 14.02 16.52 -7.19
N LEU A 58 14.82 17.14 -6.33
CA LEU A 58 16.13 16.67 -5.94
C LEU A 58 16.23 16.35 -4.45
N LYS A 59 17.18 15.46 -4.17
CA LYS A 59 17.54 14.95 -2.84
C LYS A 59 18.70 15.73 -2.20
N ASP A 60 19.28 16.69 -2.93
CA ASP A 60 20.45 17.45 -2.50
C ASP A 60 20.08 18.52 -1.48
N LYS A 61 20.84 18.61 -0.37
CA LYS A 61 20.63 19.60 0.70
C LYS A 61 20.51 21.05 0.20
N ARG A 62 21.18 21.40 -0.91
CA ARG A 62 21.13 22.73 -1.53
C ARG A 62 19.72 23.05 -2.04
N ALA A 63 18.92 22.05 -2.39
CA ALA A 63 17.54 22.24 -2.84
C ALA A 63 16.57 22.64 -1.71
N PHE A 64 16.98 22.48 -0.44
CA PHE A 64 16.16 22.78 0.76
C PHE A 64 16.54 24.11 1.43
N ASN A 65 17.53 24.82 0.89
CA ASN A 65 17.92 26.14 1.40
C ASN A 65 16.95 27.22 0.90
N PHE A 66 15.70 27.15 1.33
CA PHE A 66 14.67 28.11 0.98
C PHE A 66 14.89 29.45 1.69
N SER A 67 14.67 30.55 0.98
CA SER A 67 14.71 31.89 1.59
C SER A 67 13.60 32.08 2.62
N ASP A 68 13.79 33.01 3.56
CA ASP A 68 12.79 33.36 4.59
C ASP A 68 11.44 33.72 3.97
N SER A 69 11.46 34.39 2.82
CA SER A 69 10.29 34.79 2.04
C SER A 69 9.41 33.60 1.63
N VAL A 70 10.00 32.42 1.39
CA VAL A 70 9.27 31.19 1.06
C VAL A 70 8.43 30.75 2.27
N TYR A 71 9.03 30.69 3.45
CA TYR A 71 8.34 30.29 4.67
C TYR A 71 7.25 31.30 5.06
N ILE A 72 7.52 32.60 4.92
CA ILE A 72 6.54 33.67 5.18
C ILE A 72 5.36 33.59 4.20
N ALA A 73 5.64 33.38 2.91
CA ALA A 73 4.60 33.24 1.88
C ALA A 73 3.75 31.98 2.11
N LEU A 74 4.39 30.85 2.42
CA LEU A 74 3.70 29.62 2.78
C LEU A 74 2.81 29.86 4.02
N ALA A 75 3.31 30.50 5.07
CA ALA A 75 2.53 30.76 6.29
C ALA A 75 1.28 31.62 6.01
N ASN A 76 1.40 32.66 5.18
CA ASN A 76 0.37 33.68 4.97
C ASN A 76 -0.73 33.35 3.95
N THR A 77 -0.64 32.20 3.28
CA THR A 77 -1.66 31.71 2.33
C THR A 77 -2.70 30.82 3.01
N SER A 78 -3.91 30.68 2.45
CA SER A 78 -4.95 29.79 3.00
C SER A 78 -4.78 28.33 2.58
N ALA A 79 -4.19 28.10 1.40
CA ALA A 79 -4.07 26.79 0.80
C ALA A 79 -2.68 26.55 0.19
N PHE A 80 -2.36 25.28 0.01
CA PHE A 80 -1.14 24.81 -0.66
C PHE A 80 -1.54 24.08 -1.95
N ALA A 81 -0.83 24.38 -3.03
CA ALA A 81 -1.03 23.71 -4.31
C ALA A 81 0.29 23.06 -4.75
N ILE A 82 0.20 21.86 -5.31
CA ILE A 82 1.35 21.09 -5.77
C ILE A 82 0.95 20.34 -7.04
N GLU A 83 1.90 20.10 -7.94
CA GLU A 83 1.61 19.42 -9.21
C GLU A 83 0.90 18.09 -9.00
N THR A 84 1.49 17.22 -8.16
CA THR A 84 0.94 15.91 -7.82
C THR A 84 0.74 15.80 -6.32
N HIS A 85 -0.45 15.35 -5.88
CA HIS A 85 -0.71 15.17 -4.46
C HIS A 85 0.17 14.04 -3.87
N PRO A 86 1.03 14.30 -2.87
CA PRO A 86 1.94 13.28 -2.33
C PRO A 86 1.23 12.04 -1.75
N ASP A 87 0.05 12.23 -1.14
CA ASP A 87 -0.71 11.08 -0.62
C ASP A 87 -1.33 10.20 -1.73
N SER A 88 -1.52 10.73 -2.94
CA SER A 88 -2.05 9.93 -4.07
C SER A 88 -1.02 8.93 -4.58
N THR A 89 0.26 9.22 -4.43
CA THR A 89 1.37 8.33 -4.80
C THR A 89 1.78 7.39 -3.67
N ALA A 90 1.29 7.61 -2.45
CA ALA A 90 1.65 6.85 -1.26
C ALA A 90 1.58 5.33 -1.48
N LYS A 91 0.52 4.83 -2.13
CA LYS A 91 0.35 3.38 -2.34
C LYS A 91 1.38 2.73 -3.27
N TYR A 92 2.16 3.51 -4.00
CA TYR A 92 3.19 3.03 -4.93
C TYR A 92 4.62 3.20 -4.40
N ILE A 93 4.80 3.77 -3.20
CA ILE A 93 6.13 3.89 -2.61
C ILE A 93 6.69 2.47 -2.40
N PRO A 94 7.78 2.08 -3.09
CA PRO A 94 8.33 0.74 -2.97
C PRO A 94 8.85 0.52 -1.56
N ARG A 95 8.63 -0.67 -0.99
CA ARG A 95 9.34 -1.06 0.24
C ARG A 95 10.84 -1.01 -0.04
N SER A 96 11.60 -0.38 0.85
CA SER A 96 13.06 -0.35 0.81
C SER A 96 13.62 -1.78 0.94
N VAL A 97 13.63 -2.56 -0.13
CA VAL A 97 14.43 -3.79 -0.21
C VAL A 97 15.81 -3.32 -0.59
N LYS A 98 16.90 -3.64 0.15
CA LYS A 98 18.27 -3.52 -0.38
C LYS A 98 19.44 -4.06 0.51
N LYS A 99 19.88 -5.32 0.26
CA LYS A 99 21.28 -5.81 0.18
C LYS A 99 21.28 -7.33 -0.08
N ALA A 100 21.76 -7.76 -1.26
CA ALA A 100 21.99 -9.18 -1.53
C ALA A 100 22.99 -9.79 -0.53
N PRO A 101 22.94 -11.10 -0.23
CA PRO A 101 23.96 -11.79 0.54
C PRO A 101 25.33 -11.61 -0.12
N LYS A 102 26.41 -11.48 0.67
CA LYS A 102 27.77 -11.56 0.14
C LYS A 102 27.93 -12.90 -0.58
N ALA A 103 28.06 -12.87 -1.92
CA ALA A 103 28.44 -14.05 -2.68
C ALA A 103 29.85 -14.48 -2.27
N ASN A 104 30.02 -15.79 -2.06
CA ASN A 104 31.34 -16.41 -1.97
C ASN A 104 32.11 -16.11 -3.26
N GLU A 105 33.40 -15.81 -3.11
CA GLU A 105 34.37 -15.85 -4.20
C GLU A 105 34.33 -17.24 -4.86
N ASP A 106 34.21 -17.25 -6.19
CA ASP A 106 34.33 -18.36 -7.15
C ASP A 106 33.04 -18.68 -7.92
N ASN A 107 32.78 -17.90 -8.99
CA ASN A 107 32.73 -18.43 -10.37
C ASN A 107 32.35 -17.34 -11.38
N ASN A 108 33.06 -17.35 -12.51
CA ASN A 108 32.90 -16.47 -13.65
C ASN A 108 31.51 -16.58 -14.32
N ASN A 109 31.11 -15.44 -14.87
CA ASN A 109 30.11 -15.18 -15.92
C ASN A 109 28.72 -14.66 -15.47
N GLN A 110 28.47 -13.44 -15.95
CA GLN A 110 27.22 -12.67 -16.00
C GLN A 110 26.76 -12.07 -14.66
N GLU A 111 27.30 -10.88 -14.37
CA GLU A 111 26.72 -9.95 -13.39
C GLU A 111 25.40 -9.38 -13.93
N PRO A 112 24.28 -9.44 -13.18
CA PRO A 112 23.15 -8.56 -13.43
C PRO A 112 23.46 -7.15 -12.88
N PRO A 113 23.03 -6.07 -13.57
CA PRO A 113 23.38 -4.71 -13.19
C PRO A 113 22.87 -4.35 -11.80
N ARG A 114 23.81 -3.89 -10.98
CA ARG A 114 23.63 -3.40 -9.62
C ARG A 114 23.10 -1.97 -9.67
N MET A 115 21.85 -1.71 -9.30
CA MET A 115 21.50 -0.43 -8.65
C MET A 115 20.44 -0.63 -7.58
N ALA A 116 20.92 -1.28 -6.54
CA ALA A 116 20.15 -1.45 -5.34
C ALA A 116 21.06 -1.67 -4.13
N ALA A 117 21.42 -0.58 -3.43
CA ALA A 117 21.36 -0.47 -1.95
C ALA A 117 22.22 0.66 -1.42
N LYS A 118 21.59 1.75 -0.94
CA LYS A 118 22.03 2.50 0.24
C LYS A 118 20.86 3.36 0.71
N GLY A 119 20.45 3.14 1.95
CA GLY A 119 19.20 3.61 2.52
C GLY A 119 19.14 5.13 2.73
N ILE A 120 17.89 5.57 2.89
CA ILE A 120 17.40 6.75 3.63
C ILE A 120 17.93 8.13 3.29
N HIS A 121 16.97 9.07 3.29
CA HIS A 121 17.06 10.53 3.22
C HIS A 121 16.80 11.09 1.82
N SER A 122 15.52 11.26 1.47
CA SER A 122 15.12 12.31 0.52
C SER A 122 13.63 12.58 0.55
N ILE A 123 13.24 13.61 1.28
CA ILE A 123 11.98 14.33 1.05
C ILE A 123 12.23 15.14 -0.22
N PHE A 124 11.34 15.18 -1.22
CA PHE A 124 11.50 16.19 -2.29
C PHE A 124 11.27 17.60 -1.71
N ALA A 125 11.91 18.63 -2.28
CA ALA A 125 11.75 20.01 -1.80
C ALA A 125 10.27 20.42 -1.67
N SER A 126 9.45 20.01 -2.65
CA SER A 126 7.99 20.16 -2.68
C SER A 126 7.29 19.39 -1.55
N THR A 127 7.67 18.13 -1.31
CA THR A 127 7.12 17.29 -0.21
C THR A 127 7.45 17.83 1.18
N TYR A 128 8.59 18.50 1.37
CA TYR A 128 8.92 19.14 2.64
C TYR A 128 7.99 20.33 2.90
N LEU A 129 7.77 21.18 1.90
CA LEU A 129 6.83 22.30 1.98
C LEU A 129 5.38 21.81 2.18
N TYR A 130 5.01 20.68 1.58
CA TYR A 130 3.76 19.97 1.85
C TYR A 130 3.64 19.57 3.32
N GLY A 131 4.68 19.02 3.94
CA GLY A 131 4.68 18.70 5.37
C GLY A 131 4.49 19.93 6.27
N LEU A 132 5.08 21.08 5.90
CA LEU A 132 4.84 22.36 6.57
C LEU A 132 3.40 22.87 6.34
N ALA A 133 2.84 22.67 5.15
CA ALA A 133 1.45 23.02 4.86
C ALA A 133 0.48 22.19 5.72
N LYS A 134 0.71 20.87 5.85
CA LYS A 134 -0.06 19.99 6.74
C LYS A 134 0.06 20.40 8.21
N THR A 135 1.26 20.76 8.65
CA THR A 135 1.50 21.25 10.02
C THR A 135 0.65 22.47 10.35
N ASN A 136 0.36 23.30 9.35
CA ASN A 136 -0.49 24.50 9.47
C ASN A 136 -1.95 24.24 9.06
N ASN A 137 -2.37 22.98 8.91
CA ASN A 137 -3.73 22.57 8.52
C ASN A 137 -4.26 23.27 7.27
N LYS A 138 -3.39 23.56 6.30
CA LYS A 138 -3.80 24.17 5.02
C LYS A 138 -4.56 23.14 4.18
N LYS A 139 -5.53 23.61 3.41
CA LYS A 139 -6.13 22.80 2.32
C LYS A 139 -5.04 22.53 1.28
N VAL A 140 -4.98 21.30 0.77
CA VAL A 140 -4.00 20.90 -0.25
C VAL A 140 -4.72 20.56 -1.54
N PHE A 141 -4.23 21.11 -2.65
CA PHE A 141 -4.76 20.89 -4.00
C PHE A 141 -3.67 20.29 -4.90
N ALA A 142 -4.02 19.22 -5.62
CA ALA A 142 -3.25 18.81 -6.79
C ALA A 142 -3.60 19.69 -7.98
N LEU A 143 -2.61 20.02 -8.79
CA LEU A 143 -2.79 20.78 -10.04
C LEU A 143 -2.84 19.87 -11.26
N ALA A 144 -2.49 18.60 -11.11
CA ALA A 144 -2.55 17.58 -12.13
C ALA A 144 -2.98 16.23 -11.55
N GLU A 145 -3.55 15.39 -12.40
CA GLU A 145 -3.80 14.00 -12.04
C GLU A 145 -2.48 13.21 -12.07
N PHE A 146 -2.37 12.23 -11.17
CA PHE A 146 -1.25 11.30 -11.17
C PHE A 146 -1.53 10.21 -12.22
N ASP A 147 -0.76 10.21 -13.31
CA ASP A 147 -0.78 9.13 -14.29
C ASP A 147 0.22 8.04 -13.89
N MET A 148 -0.26 6.83 -13.65
CA MET A 148 0.57 5.66 -13.36
C MET A 148 1.38 5.19 -14.57
N ASN A 149 0.87 5.42 -15.78
CA ASN A 149 1.47 4.91 -17.01
C ASN A 149 2.62 5.79 -17.50
N ALA A 150 2.81 6.96 -16.87
CA ALA A 150 3.74 7.98 -17.33
C ALA A 150 5.22 7.68 -16.98
N ASN A 151 5.54 6.58 -16.29
CA ASN A 151 6.93 6.19 -15.99
C ASN A 151 7.07 4.67 -15.76
N GLU A 152 7.09 3.92 -16.85
CA GLU A 152 7.95 2.73 -16.96
C GLU A 152 9.04 3.08 -17.99
N GLU A 153 9.97 3.96 -17.63
CA GLU A 153 11.27 3.97 -18.33
C GLU A 153 11.96 2.66 -17.94
N GLU A 154 11.98 1.71 -18.87
CA GLU A 154 12.94 0.61 -18.84
C GLU A 154 14.32 1.25 -18.80
N THR A 155 14.97 1.24 -17.63
CA THR A 155 16.38 1.60 -17.54
C THR A 155 17.18 0.56 -18.31
N GLU A 156 17.56 0.90 -19.53
CA GLU A 156 18.60 0.19 -20.26
C GLU A 156 19.92 0.27 -19.46
N ALA A 157 20.79 -0.72 -19.62
CA ALA A 157 22.10 -0.70 -18.99
C ALA A 157 22.93 0.44 -19.60
N VAL A 158 23.11 1.51 -18.83
CA VAL A 158 23.93 2.67 -19.16
C VAL A 158 25.40 2.30 -18.93
N ASP A 159 26.31 2.72 -19.82
CA ASP A 159 27.74 2.47 -19.63
C ASP A 159 28.38 3.42 -18.58
N GLU A 160 29.61 3.14 -18.17
CA GLU A 160 30.28 3.91 -17.11
C GLU A 160 30.55 5.38 -17.50
N GLU A 161 30.72 5.68 -18.80
CA GLU A 161 30.98 7.05 -19.28
C GLU A 161 29.69 7.88 -19.29
N GLU A 162 28.58 7.28 -19.73
CA GLU A 162 27.24 7.89 -19.69
C GLU A 162 26.76 8.10 -18.25
N GLU A 163 27.04 7.18 -17.32
CA GLU A 163 26.75 7.37 -15.89
C GLU A 163 27.51 8.56 -15.29
N LEU A 164 28.80 8.73 -15.64
CA LEU A 164 29.61 9.86 -15.20
C LEU A 164 29.08 11.17 -15.75
N GLN A 165 28.75 11.22 -17.04
CA GLN A 165 28.17 12.40 -17.68
C GLN A 165 26.84 12.81 -17.03
N GLN A 166 25.94 11.85 -16.77
CA GLN A 166 24.67 12.11 -16.08
C GLN A 166 24.88 12.67 -14.66
N GLN A 167 25.92 12.20 -13.95
CA GLN A 167 26.27 12.75 -12.63
C GLN A 167 26.77 14.19 -12.71
N GLU A 168 27.61 14.50 -13.69
CA GLU A 168 28.11 15.87 -13.91
C GLU A 168 26.99 16.84 -14.29
N ASP A 169 26.09 16.43 -15.19
CA ASP A 169 24.94 17.24 -15.61
C ASP A 169 23.98 17.49 -14.45
N LYS A 170 23.76 16.49 -13.61
CA LYS A 170 22.96 16.63 -12.37
C LYS A 170 23.61 17.61 -11.39
N GLU A 171 24.91 17.52 -11.17
CA GLU A 171 25.65 18.44 -10.27
C GLU A 171 25.61 19.88 -10.77
N ARG A 172 25.76 20.07 -12.08
CA ARG A 172 25.60 21.37 -12.76
C ARG A 172 24.19 21.92 -12.53
N LEU A 173 23.16 21.10 -12.73
CA LEU A 173 21.76 21.50 -12.55
C LEU A 173 21.45 21.91 -11.10
N ILE A 174 21.92 21.13 -10.12
CA ILE A 174 21.79 21.47 -8.69
C ILE A 174 22.45 22.82 -8.41
N SER A 175 23.66 23.01 -8.92
CA SER A 175 24.45 24.23 -8.70
C SER A 175 23.77 25.47 -9.27
N VAL A 176 23.16 25.35 -10.46
CA VAL A 176 22.40 26.45 -11.08
C VAL A 176 21.11 26.74 -10.31
N TYR A 177 20.34 25.71 -9.94
CA TYR A 177 19.13 25.90 -9.12
C TYR A 177 19.44 26.55 -7.77
N ALA A 178 20.54 26.17 -7.11
CA ALA A 178 20.95 26.72 -5.82
C ALA A 178 21.24 28.23 -5.88
N LYS A 179 21.62 28.78 -7.04
CA LYS A 179 21.74 30.24 -7.25
C LYS A 179 20.38 30.94 -7.29
N GLY A 180 19.32 30.19 -7.56
CA GLY A 180 17.94 30.66 -7.62
C GLY A 180 17.60 31.54 -8.82
N ASN A 181 18.40 31.52 -9.89
CA ASN A 181 18.14 32.29 -11.10
C ASN A 181 17.36 31.45 -12.12
N LEU A 182 16.05 31.73 -12.27
CA LEU A 182 15.19 30.96 -13.18
C LEU A 182 15.62 31.03 -14.65
N ASN A 183 16.16 32.17 -15.10
CA ASN A 183 16.57 32.30 -16.50
C ASN A 183 17.83 31.50 -16.81
N GLU A 184 18.76 31.43 -15.87
CA GLU A 184 19.95 30.57 -15.97
C GLU A 184 19.53 29.10 -15.97
N LEU A 185 18.64 28.71 -15.05
CA LEU A 185 18.09 27.36 -14.98
C LEU A 185 17.36 26.95 -16.27
N TRP A 186 16.57 27.85 -16.84
CA TRP A 186 15.89 27.62 -18.11
C TRP A 186 16.84 27.39 -19.27
N GLY A 187 17.92 28.18 -19.35
CA GLY A 187 18.93 28.04 -20.39
C GLY A 187 19.59 26.66 -20.40
N GLU A 188 19.74 26.06 -19.22
CA GLU A 188 20.32 24.72 -19.02
C GLU A 188 19.33 23.59 -19.30
N ILE A 189 18.06 23.73 -18.89
CA ILE A 189 17.08 22.64 -18.98
C ILE A 189 16.42 22.54 -20.35
N ARG A 190 16.16 23.67 -21.03
CA ARG A 190 15.34 23.71 -22.24
C ARG A 190 15.85 22.82 -23.39
N GLN A 191 17.14 22.47 -23.38
CA GLN A 191 17.74 21.62 -24.40
C GLN A 191 17.34 20.13 -24.28
N TYR A 192 16.83 19.72 -23.11
CA TYR A 192 16.49 18.32 -22.80
C TYR A 192 15.02 17.97 -23.05
N TYR A 193 14.20 18.92 -23.48
CA TYR A 193 12.76 18.76 -23.63
C TYR A 193 12.30 19.35 -24.96
N GLU A 194 11.33 18.70 -25.60
CA GLU A 194 10.67 19.22 -26.79
C GLU A 194 9.86 20.48 -26.46
N GLU A 195 9.77 21.44 -27.38
CA GLU A 195 9.06 22.72 -27.17
C GLU A 195 7.56 22.51 -26.83
N ASP A 196 6.94 21.48 -27.38
CA ASP A 196 5.51 21.19 -27.20
C ASP A 196 5.17 20.70 -25.79
N TYR A 197 6.07 19.92 -25.15
CA TYR A 197 5.89 19.39 -23.79
C TYR A 197 5.65 20.51 -22.77
N PHE A 198 6.47 21.57 -22.82
CA PHE A 198 6.34 22.70 -21.90
C PHE A 198 5.03 23.46 -22.11
N THR A 199 4.63 23.63 -23.36
CA THR A 199 3.45 24.43 -23.72
C THR A 199 2.16 23.79 -23.23
N GLU A 200 2.01 22.48 -23.41
CA GLU A 200 0.83 21.74 -22.93
C GLU A 200 0.77 21.75 -21.40
N ARG A 201 1.88 21.37 -20.75
CA ARG A 201 1.96 21.26 -19.29
C ARG A 201 1.71 22.59 -18.58
N THR A 202 2.34 23.66 -19.04
CA THR A 202 2.14 25.00 -18.44
C THR A 202 0.73 25.55 -18.71
N THR A 203 0.09 25.17 -19.81
CA THR A 203 -1.29 25.57 -20.12
C THR A 203 -2.27 24.91 -19.15
N GLU A 204 -2.13 23.61 -18.91
CA GLU A 204 -2.89 22.87 -17.90
C GLU A 204 -2.73 23.49 -16.51
N LEU A 205 -1.48 23.63 -16.03
CA LEU A 205 -1.17 24.20 -14.71
C LEU A 205 -1.71 25.64 -14.56
N SER A 206 -1.59 26.46 -15.60
CA SER A 206 -2.09 27.85 -15.57
C SER A 206 -3.61 27.91 -15.42
N THR A 207 -4.33 26.95 -16.00
CA THR A 207 -5.78 26.84 -15.94
C THR A 207 -6.22 26.47 -14.52
N GLU A 208 -5.61 25.43 -13.94
CA GLU A 208 -5.94 25.00 -12.57
C GLU A 208 -5.58 26.06 -11.51
N ILE A 209 -4.40 26.69 -11.64
CA ILE A 209 -4.03 27.82 -10.78
C ILE A 209 -5.03 28.97 -10.92
N GLY A 210 -5.43 29.31 -12.15
CA GLY A 210 -6.42 30.34 -12.42
C GLY A 210 -7.79 30.08 -11.77
N LYS A 211 -8.21 28.81 -11.67
CA LYS A 211 -9.43 28.41 -10.93
C LYS A 211 -9.24 28.61 -9.43
N LEU A 212 -8.16 28.09 -8.84
CA LEU A 212 -7.90 28.18 -7.40
C LEU A 212 -7.78 29.62 -6.91
N LEU A 213 -7.16 30.49 -7.71
CA LEU A 213 -7.01 31.92 -7.39
C LEU A 213 -8.35 32.65 -7.25
N GLN A 214 -9.46 32.12 -7.76
CA GLN A 214 -10.78 32.74 -7.59
C GLN A 214 -11.34 32.58 -6.17
N THR A 215 -10.88 31.55 -5.45
CA THR A 215 -11.47 31.14 -4.17
C THR A 215 -10.47 31.09 -3.02
N GLU A 216 -9.18 30.94 -3.31
CA GLU A 216 -8.13 30.68 -2.33
C GLU A 216 -6.93 31.61 -2.53
N SER A 217 -6.27 31.94 -1.41
CA SER A 217 -4.91 32.48 -1.43
C SER A 217 -3.96 31.28 -1.35
N ILE A 218 -3.25 30.99 -2.44
CA ILE A 218 -2.49 29.74 -2.58
C ILE A 218 -0.99 29.98 -2.51
N PHE A 219 -0.26 29.04 -1.92
CA PHE A 219 1.18 28.85 -2.15
C PHE A 219 1.34 27.61 -3.06
N ALA A 220 1.73 27.82 -4.31
CA ALA A 220 1.87 26.75 -5.30
C ALA A 220 3.35 26.37 -5.50
N THR A 221 3.69 25.09 -5.37
CA THR A 221 4.99 24.54 -5.74
C THR A 221 4.93 23.92 -7.13
N ILE A 222 5.76 24.40 -8.04
CA ILE A 222 5.81 24.03 -9.46
C ILE A 222 7.27 23.73 -9.83
N GLY A 223 7.51 22.78 -10.73
CA GLY A 223 8.83 22.55 -11.30
C GLY A 223 9.44 23.86 -11.80
N ALA A 224 10.62 24.22 -11.29
CA ALA A 224 11.23 25.54 -11.54
C ALA A 224 11.45 25.81 -13.03
N ALA A 225 11.68 24.76 -13.82
CA ALA A 225 11.80 24.81 -15.28
C ALA A 225 10.53 25.33 -15.98
N LEU A 226 9.35 25.14 -15.39
CA LEU A 226 8.06 25.50 -16.00
C LEU A 226 7.68 26.98 -15.80
N LEU A 227 8.45 27.74 -15.02
CA LEU A 227 8.13 29.12 -14.68
C LEU A 227 8.57 30.17 -15.73
N PRO A 228 9.83 30.19 -16.20
CA PRO A 228 10.37 31.21 -17.09
C PRO A 228 10.03 30.97 -18.58
N GLY A 229 10.31 31.96 -19.44
CA GLY A 229 10.06 31.90 -20.89
C GLY A 229 8.71 32.48 -21.31
N GLU A 230 8.50 32.64 -22.63
CA GLU A 230 7.24 33.15 -23.20
C GLU A 230 6.09 32.16 -23.05
N GLU A 231 6.38 30.86 -23.13
CA GLU A 231 5.45 29.77 -22.83
C GLU A 231 5.46 29.34 -21.36
N GLY A 232 6.27 30.01 -20.51
CA GLY A 232 6.33 29.72 -19.08
C GLY A 232 5.07 30.13 -18.33
N LEU A 233 4.85 29.51 -17.18
CA LEU A 233 3.69 29.75 -16.31
C LEU A 233 3.57 31.23 -15.88
N ILE A 234 4.69 31.92 -15.67
CA ILE A 234 4.70 33.34 -15.32
C ILE A 234 4.08 34.19 -16.44
N ALA A 235 4.48 33.92 -17.70
CA ALA A 235 3.98 34.65 -18.86
C ALA A 235 2.49 34.35 -19.10
N LYS A 236 2.08 33.07 -19.00
CA LYS A 236 0.67 32.67 -19.15
C LYS A 236 -0.23 33.34 -18.11
N LEU A 237 0.18 33.39 -16.84
CA LEU A 237 -0.61 34.08 -15.80
C LEU A 237 -0.66 35.60 -15.97
N LYS A 238 0.44 36.22 -16.44
CA LYS A 238 0.43 37.65 -16.82
C LYS A 238 -0.54 37.92 -17.97
N LYS A 239 -0.53 37.08 -19.01
CA LYS A 239 -1.45 37.15 -20.16
C LYS A 239 -2.91 36.93 -19.72
N ALA A 240 -3.14 36.08 -18.71
CA ALA A 240 -4.43 35.91 -18.08
C ALA A 240 -4.88 37.14 -17.25
N GLY A 241 -4.04 38.18 -17.09
CA GLY A 241 -4.39 39.45 -16.45
C GLY A 241 -3.95 39.57 -14.99
N TYR A 242 -3.16 38.62 -14.47
CA TYR A 242 -2.58 38.72 -13.13
C TYR A 242 -1.30 39.57 -13.14
N GLN A 243 -1.00 40.20 -12.01
CA GLN A 243 0.25 40.91 -11.77
C GLN A 243 1.21 39.96 -11.06
N LEU A 244 2.37 39.70 -11.69
CA LEU A 244 3.40 38.82 -11.15
C LEU A 244 4.71 39.58 -10.98
N ARG A 245 5.30 39.51 -9.79
CA ARG A 245 6.63 40.07 -9.48
C ARG A 245 7.49 39.08 -8.69
N PRO A 246 8.81 39.04 -8.90
CA PRO A 246 9.69 38.24 -8.06
C PRO A 246 9.69 38.79 -6.63
N VAL A 247 9.78 37.91 -5.64
CA VAL A 247 9.90 38.23 -4.22
C VAL A 247 11.37 38.16 -3.83
N GLY A 248 11.88 39.21 -3.18
CA GLY A 248 13.27 39.25 -2.72
C GLY A 248 13.58 38.13 -1.73
N ALA A 249 14.76 37.54 -1.84
CA ALA A 249 15.23 36.50 -0.94
C ALA A 249 16.11 37.08 0.17
N SER A 250 15.77 36.74 1.41
CA SER A 250 16.66 36.86 2.57
C SER A 250 16.94 35.47 3.15
N PHE A 251 18.16 35.30 3.67
CA PHE A 251 18.60 34.06 4.29
C PHE A 251 19.08 34.40 5.70
N THR A 252 18.14 34.43 6.64
CA THR A 252 18.42 34.60 8.06
C THR A 252 18.20 33.28 8.80
N ASP A 253 18.14 33.31 10.13
CA ASP A 253 17.81 32.14 10.93
C ASP A 253 16.29 31.86 11.02
N LEU A 254 15.43 32.65 10.35
CA LEU A 254 13.98 32.47 10.41
C LEU A 254 13.55 31.08 9.91
N ALA A 255 14.17 30.56 8.84
CA ALA A 255 13.90 29.23 8.31
C ALA A 255 13.95 28.13 9.38
N LYS A 256 14.88 28.22 10.35
CA LYS A 256 15.05 27.24 11.45
C LYS A 256 13.85 27.17 12.41
N THR A 257 12.98 28.19 12.39
CA THR A 257 11.77 28.25 13.22
C THR A 257 10.59 27.48 12.62
N TYR A 258 10.66 27.13 11.34
CA TYR A 258 9.65 26.33 10.66
C TYR A 258 10.04 24.85 10.73
N GLN A 259 9.19 24.04 11.37
CA GLN A 259 9.42 22.62 11.53
C GLN A 259 8.13 21.87 11.25
N ILE A 260 8.27 20.71 10.62
CA ILE A 260 7.16 19.78 10.40
C ILE A 260 6.77 19.19 11.75
N ASP A 261 5.52 19.38 12.16
CA ASP A 261 5.02 18.95 13.45
C ASP A 261 3.74 18.14 13.27
N TYR A 262 3.90 16.82 13.36
CA TYR A 262 2.81 15.84 13.22
C TYR A 262 1.74 16.00 14.30
N THR A 263 2.07 16.59 15.45
CA THR A 263 1.10 16.80 16.54
C THR A 263 0.07 17.88 16.22
N LYS A 264 0.35 18.71 15.21
CA LYS A 264 -0.54 19.78 14.74
C LYS A 264 -1.33 19.42 13.49
N MET A 265 -0.99 18.31 12.84
CA MET A 265 -1.67 17.87 11.62
C MET A 265 -3.07 17.30 11.93
N ASN A 266 -3.98 17.41 10.97
CA ASN A 266 -5.23 16.66 10.99
C ASN A 266 -4.99 15.21 10.55
N TRP A 267 -5.08 14.27 11.49
CA TRP A 267 -4.95 12.84 11.21
C TRP A 267 -6.29 12.25 10.75
N TYR A 268 -6.23 11.33 9.79
CA TYR A 268 -7.38 10.61 9.27
C TYR A 268 -7.75 9.44 10.19
N THR A 269 -9.01 9.34 10.62
CA THR A 269 -9.49 8.19 11.41
C THR A 269 -10.03 7.09 10.51
N HIS A 270 -9.31 5.97 10.42
CA HIS A 270 -9.81 4.73 9.82
C HIS A 270 -10.67 3.97 10.84
N LYS A 271 -11.85 3.51 10.42
CA LYS A 271 -12.76 2.69 11.24
C LYS A 271 -12.99 1.35 10.54
N ASP A 272 -12.72 0.27 11.24
CA ASP A 272 -13.04 -1.09 10.85
C ASP A 272 -14.15 -1.63 11.76
N ASN A 273 -15.38 -1.65 11.24
CA ASN A 273 -16.54 -2.16 11.97
C ASN A 273 -16.60 -3.69 11.98
N ILE A 274 -15.88 -4.38 11.10
CA ILE A 274 -15.84 -5.85 11.05
C ILE A 274 -14.98 -6.34 12.20
N ASN A 275 -13.81 -5.75 12.37
CA ASN A 275 -12.85 -6.10 13.42
C ASN A 275 -12.94 -5.19 14.65
N ASN A 276 -13.90 -4.27 14.67
CA ASN A 276 -14.28 -3.45 15.83
C ASN A 276 -13.13 -2.61 16.39
N PHE A 277 -12.41 -1.90 15.52
CA PHE A 277 -11.40 -0.94 15.94
C PHE A 277 -11.41 0.32 15.08
N SER A 278 -10.85 1.39 15.62
CA SER A 278 -10.44 2.55 14.85
C SER A 278 -9.01 2.92 15.16
N ILE A 279 -8.32 3.47 14.17
CA ILE A 279 -6.94 3.92 14.30
C ILE A 279 -6.73 5.14 13.39
N GLN A 280 -5.82 6.04 13.77
CA GLN A 280 -5.51 7.23 13.00
C GLN A 280 -4.27 7.05 12.17
N PHE A 281 -4.27 7.60 10.95
CA PHE A 281 -3.13 7.70 10.06
C PHE A 281 -2.86 9.18 9.70
N PRO A 282 -1.64 9.55 9.28
CA PRO A 282 -1.37 10.94 8.88
C PRO A 282 -2.27 11.43 7.73
N SER A 283 -2.75 10.52 6.87
CA SER A 283 -3.75 10.76 5.81
C SER A 283 -4.54 9.47 5.53
N ALA A 284 -5.49 9.51 4.58
CA ALA A 284 -6.31 8.36 4.23
C ALA A 284 -5.45 7.15 3.81
N PRO A 285 -5.60 5.98 4.47
CA PRO A 285 -4.88 4.77 4.11
C PRO A 285 -5.53 4.06 2.91
N PHE A 286 -4.80 3.10 2.34
CA PHE A 286 -5.30 2.16 1.34
C PHE A 286 -5.30 0.73 1.90
N THR A 287 -6.13 -0.14 1.33
CA THR A 287 -6.19 -1.56 1.72
C THR A 287 -5.53 -2.41 0.65
N ALA A 288 -4.67 -3.33 1.07
CA ALA A 288 -4.11 -4.40 0.25
C ALA A 288 -4.55 -5.75 0.81
N GLU A 289 -4.50 -6.80 -0.01
CA GLU A 289 -4.76 -8.17 0.44
C GLU A 289 -3.46 -8.97 0.49
N SER A 290 -3.29 -9.77 1.54
CA SER A 290 -2.21 -10.74 1.63
C SER A 290 -2.45 -11.92 0.69
N THR A 291 -1.43 -12.73 0.43
CA THR A 291 -1.56 -14.01 -0.28
C THR A 291 -2.49 -15.02 0.41
N ALA A 292 -2.83 -14.78 1.68
CA ALA A 292 -3.80 -15.55 2.45
C ALA A 292 -5.18 -14.88 2.54
N GLY A 293 -5.43 -13.82 1.74
CA GLY A 293 -6.70 -13.11 1.66
C GLY A 293 -6.98 -12.17 2.85
N GLN A 294 -5.97 -11.83 3.64
CA GLN A 294 -6.15 -10.94 4.80
C GLN A 294 -6.05 -9.49 4.34
N LYS A 295 -7.02 -8.67 4.75
CA LYS A 295 -6.99 -7.22 4.52
C LYS A 295 -5.93 -6.57 5.40
N ILE A 296 -5.04 -5.82 4.77
CA ILE A 296 -3.95 -5.08 5.39
C ILE A 296 -4.18 -3.60 5.07
N VAL A 297 -4.36 -2.78 6.10
CA VAL A 297 -4.52 -1.33 5.96
C VAL A 297 -3.14 -0.69 6.01
N ASN A 298 -2.75 0.01 4.95
CA ASN A 298 -1.43 0.62 4.82
C ASN A 298 -1.53 2.12 4.53
N TYR A 299 -0.54 2.87 4.99
CA TYR A 299 -0.31 4.24 4.56
C TYR A 299 1.19 4.48 4.49
N ASN A 300 1.68 4.97 3.36
CA ASN A 300 3.09 5.31 3.20
C ASN A 300 3.21 6.83 3.26
N ASP A 301 3.90 7.32 4.28
CA ASP A 301 4.05 8.75 4.52
C ASP A 301 5.20 9.33 3.68
N PRO A 302 4.92 10.15 2.66
CA PRO A 302 5.95 10.70 1.81
C PRO A 302 6.84 11.73 2.52
N ILE A 303 6.41 12.29 3.65
CA ILE A 303 7.16 13.33 4.38
C ILE A 303 8.33 12.73 5.15
N LYS A 304 8.17 11.56 5.78
CA LYS A 304 9.25 10.88 6.54
C LYS A 304 9.64 9.53 5.98
N ASN A 305 9.02 9.12 4.88
CA ASN A 305 9.17 7.78 4.31
C ASN A 305 8.85 6.68 5.33
N VAL A 306 7.79 6.86 6.12
CA VAL A 306 7.36 5.89 7.13
C VAL A 306 6.18 5.10 6.57
N ILE A 307 6.28 3.79 6.62
CA ILE A 307 5.18 2.90 6.26
C ILE A 307 4.42 2.54 7.53
N TYR A 308 3.14 2.87 7.57
CA TYR A 308 2.23 2.53 8.66
C TYR A 308 1.35 1.38 8.22
N THR A 309 1.18 0.39 9.07
CA THR A 309 0.33 -0.77 8.79
C THR A 309 -0.55 -1.10 10.00
N ALA A 310 -1.82 -1.39 9.74
CA ALA A 310 -2.76 -1.94 10.71
C ALA A 310 -3.42 -3.20 10.12
N THR A 311 -3.30 -4.31 10.84
CA THR A 311 -3.93 -5.59 10.46
C THR A 311 -4.70 -6.14 11.66
N ALA A 312 -5.87 -6.72 11.40
CA ALA A 312 -6.66 -7.42 12.39
C ALA A 312 -6.97 -8.83 11.90
N LEU A 313 -6.72 -9.82 12.74
CA LEU A 313 -6.92 -11.24 12.46
C LEU A 313 -7.86 -11.81 13.51
N TYR A 314 -9.07 -12.19 13.12
CA TYR A 314 -9.97 -12.89 14.02
C TYR A 314 -9.42 -14.29 14.31
N THR A 315 -9.03 -14.52 15.56
CA THR A 315 -8.45 -15.78 16.04
C THR A 315 -9.51 -16.69 16.65
N GLY A 316 -10.68 -16.14 16.99
CA GLY A 316 -11.62 -16.79 17.88
C GLY A 316 -11.10 -16.87 19.32
N PRO A 317 -11.80 -17.55 20.22
CA PRO A 317 -11.31 -17.77 21.58
C PRO A 317 -10.00 -18.57 21.53
N LEU A 318 -9.00 -18.10 22.27
CA LEU A 318 -7.80 -18.90 22.50
C LEU A 318 -8.16 -20.13 23.33
N ASN A 319 -7.44 -21.22 23.11
CA ASN A 319 -7.56 -22.41 23.95
C ASN A 319 -7.36 -22.02 25.43
N ASN A 320 -8.16 -22.57 26.34
CA ASN A 320 -8.18 -22.26 27.78
C ASN A 320 -6.79 -22.27 28.46
N ASN A 321 -5.82 -22.98 27.89
CA ASN A 321 -4.46 -23.07 28.42
C ASN A 321 -3.47 -22.04 27.85
N VAL A 322 -3.88 -21.17 26.93
CA VAL A 322 -3.04 -20.18 26.26
C VAL A 322 -3.63 -18.78 26.47
N GLY A 323 -2.98 -17.98 27.32
CA GLY A 323 -3.34 -16.57 27.49
C GLY A 323 -2.89 -15.69 26.32
N SER A 324 -3.46 -14.49 26.19
CA SER A 324 -3.14 -13.52 25.13
C SER A 324 -1.63 -13.29 24.98
N THR A 325 -0.89 -13.07 26.07
CA THR A 325 0.57 -12.83 26.04
C THR A 325 1.31 -14.02 25.42
N GLN A 326 1.02 -15.24 25.86
CA GLN A 326 1.68 -16.45 25.36
C GLN A 326 1.38 -16.69 23.87
N TYR A 327 0.15 -16.40 23.43
CA TYR A 327 -0.19 -16.44 22.02
C TYR A 327 0.65 -15.45 21.21
N ILE A 328 0.73 -14.19 21.66
CA ILE A 328 1.52 -13.14 21.01
C ILE A 328 2.99 -13.53 20.92
N ASP A 329 3.58 -14.00 22.03
CA ASP A 329 4.98 -14.43 22.09
C ASP A 329 5.25 -15.59 21.12
N THR A 330 4.32 -16.54 21.02
CA THR A 330 4.43 -17.67 20.09
C THR A 330 4.41 -17.20 18.64
N VAL A 331 3.48 -16.32 18.28
CA VAL A 331 3.36 -15.77 16.92
C VAL A 331 4.60 -14.96 16.55
N LEU A 332 5.07 -14.08 17.45
CA LEU A 332 6.27 -13.27 17.23
C LEU A 332 7.52 -14.16 17.05
N ASN A 333 7.71 -15.15 17.92
CA ASN A 333 8.85 -16.07 17.82
C ASN A 333 8.81 -16.90 16.52
N ASN A 334 7.63 -17.33 16.09
CA ASN A 334 7.48 -18.05 14.82
C ASN A 334 7.80 -17.13 13.63
N TYR A 335 7.32 -15.88 13.65
CA TYR A 335 7.66 -14.89 12.63
C TYR A 335 9.18 -14.66 12.53
N ILE A 336 9.86 -14.50 13.66
CA ILE A 336 11.32 -14.34 13.70
C ILE A 336 12.03 -15.58 13.17
N LYS A 337 11.61 -16.79 13.56
CA LYS A 337 12.23 -18.04 13.10
C LYS A 337 12.05 -18.31 11.60
N GLN A 338 10.93 -17.87 11.03
CA GLN A 338 10.56 -18.13 9.63
C GLN A 338 10.95 -17.00 8.67
N SER A 339 11.54 -15.92 9.19
CA SER A 339 11.94 -14.77 8.38
C SER A 339 13.40 -14.37 8.65
N SER A 340 13.90 -13.39 7.92
CA SER A 340 15.19 -12.73 8.16
C SER A 340 15.15 -11.71 9.31
N ALA A 341 14.01 -11.58 10.00
CA ALA A 341 13.84 -10.58 11.04
C ALA A 341 14.66 -10.89 12.30
N LYS A 342 15.26 -9.86 12.91
CA LYS A 342 15.98 -9.91 14.17
C LYS A 342 15.25 -9.08 15.21
N LEU A 343 15.10 -9.62 16.42
CA LEU A 343 14.55 -8.89 17.55
C LEU A 343 15.61 -8.00 18.19
N ILE A 344 15.34 -6.69 18.22
CA ILE A 344 16.17 -5.69 18.89
C ILE A 344 15.72 -5.52 20.34
N ALA A 345 14.42 -5.34 20.55
CA ALA A 345 13.83 -5.14 21.86
C ALA A 345 12.41 -5.68 21.90
N LEU A 346 11.98 -6.17 23.08
CA LEU A 346 10.61 -6.58 23.36
C LEU A 346 10.21 -6.03 24.72
N ASN A 347 9.21 -5.17 24.74
CA ASN A 347 8.64 -4.58 25.94
C ASN A 347 7.19 -5.02 26.10
N TYR A 348 6.74 -5.16 27.34
CA TYR A 348 5.32 -5.37 27.65
C TYR A 348 4.77 -4.08 28.24
N LEU A 349 3.66 -3.60 27.68
CA LEU A 349 3.03 -2.34 28.08
C LEU A 349 1.61 -2.62 28.61
N ASP A 350 1.12 -1.75 29.47
CA ASP A 350 -0.31 -1.67 29.80
C ASP A 350 -0.98 -0.65 28.89
N TYR A 351 -2.05 -1.06 28.22
CA TYR A 351 -2.88 -0.21 27.38
C TYR A 351 -4.32 -0.30 27.85
N ASN A 352 -4.73 0.63 28.72
CA ASN A 352 -6.08 0.64 29.33
C ASN A 352 -6.44 -0.68 30.03
N GLY A 353 -5.50 -1.27 30.78
CA GLY A 353 -5.68 -2.56 31.47
C GLY A 353 -5.48 -3.79 30.58
N LEU A 354 -5.15 -3.61 29.30
CA LEU A 354 -4.74 -4.69 28.40
C LEU A 354 -3.21 -4.78 28.37
N LYS A 355 -2.68 -5.96 28.66
CA LYS A 355 -1.25 -6.25 28.45
C LYS A 355 -0.98 -6.42 26.95
N ILE A 356 -0.10 -5.60 26.40
CA ILE A 356 0.30 -5.63 24.99
C ILE A 356 1.81 -5.85 24.87
N SER A 357 2.27 -6.33 23.71
CA SER A 357 3.69 -6.48 23.41
C SER A 357 4.11 -5.42 22.39
N GLU A 358 5.18 -4.68 22.69
CA GLU A 358 5.84 -3.77 21.76
C GLU A 358 7.20 -4.34 21.37
N ALA A 359 7.36 -4.69 20.10
CA ALA A 359 8.58 -5.27 19.55
C ALA A 359 9.29 -4.27 18.65
N GLN A 360 10.61 -4.18 18.77
CA GLN A 360 11.48 -3.53 17.80
C GLN A 360 12.23 -4.61 17.02
N LEU A 361 12.15 -4.56 15.70
CA LEU A 361 12.72 -5.56 14.81
C LEU A 361 13.61 -4.89 13.76
N GLU A 362 14.63 -5.60 13.29
CA GLU A 362 15.36 -5.29 12.06
C GLU A 362 15.06 -6.38 11.04
N LYS A 363 14.73 -6.03 9.80
CA LYS A 363 14.56 -6.99 8.71
C LYS A 363 14.98 -6.35 7.39
N ASP A 364 15.89 -7.01 6.67
CA ASP A 364 16.31 -6.63 5.31
C ASP A 364 16.82 -5.18 5.18
N GLY A 365 17.40 -4.62 6.25
CA GLY A 365 17.91 -3.25 6.31
C GLY A 365 16.90 -2.21 6.80
N ASN A 366 15.65 -2.61 7.05
CA ASN A 366 14.63 -1.76 7.65
C ASN A 366 14.42 -2.10 9.12
N TYR A 367 13.97 -1.10 9.86
CA TYR A 367 13.55 -1.21 11.25
C TYR A 367 12.04 -1.16 11.34
N PHE A 368 11.50 -1.89 12.31
CA PHE A 368 10.09 -1.95 12.61
C PHE A 368 9.89 -1.68 14.08
N ARG A 369 8.90 -0.84 14.40
CA ARG A 369 8.29 -0.80 15.73
C ARG A 369 6.89 -1.39 15.56
N ALA A 370 6.57 -2.42 16.34
CA ALA A 370 5.34 -3.17 16.23
C ALA A 370 4.62 -3.21 17.58
N ARG A 371 3.32 -2.91 17.62
CA ARG A 371 2.45 -3.23 18.76
C ARG A 371 1.55 -4.40 18.40
N LEU A 372 1.64 -5.43 19.22
CA LEU A 372 0.90 -6.68 19.09
C LEU A 372 -0.12 -6.76 20.23
N ILE A 373 -1.40 -6.87 19.89
CA ILE A 373 -2.50 -6.85 20.85
C ILE A 373 -3.44 -8.01 20.56
N HIS A 374 -3.80 -8.79 21.58
CA HIS A 374 -4.84 -9.82 21.47
C HIS A 374 -5.95 -9.55 22.48
N THR A 375 -7.13 -9.17 21.98
CA THR A 375 -8.32 -8.88 22.77
C THR A 375 -9.58 -9.15 21.95
N ASN A 376 -10.69 -9.49 22.61
CA ASN A 376 -11.97 -9.79 21.95
C ASN A 376 -11.82 -10.80 20.79
N ASN A 377 -11.07 -11.90 21.03
CA ASN A 377 -10.86 -12.97 20.05
C ASN A 377 -10.25 -12.49 18.72
N THR A 378 -9.52 -11.39 18.76
CA THR A 378 -8.91 -10.74 17.60
C THR A 378 -7.49 -10.36 17.94
N PHE A 379 -6.57 -10.69 17.02
CA PHE A 379 -5.17 -10.31 17.07
C PHE A 379 -4.93 -9.10 16.18
N TYR A 380 -4.52 -7.99 16.76
CA TYR A 380 -4.19 -6.75 16.08
C TYR A 380 -2.67 -6.59 16.00
N ILE A 381 -2.21 -6.24 14.81
CA ILE A 381 -0.80 -6.00 14.49
C ILE A 381 -0.74 -4.58 13.93
N LEU A 382 -0.12 -3.69 14.70
CA LEU A 382 0.18 -2.33 14.27
C LEU A 382 1.68 -2.22 14.05
N THR A 383 2.13 -1.73 12.90
CA THR A 383 3.55 -1.52 12.64
C THR A 383 3.81 -0.15 12.04
N ILE A 384 4.97 0.40 12.39
CA ILE A 384 5.63 1.43 11.60
C ILE A 384 6.98 0.88 11.14
N GLU A 385 7.32 1.15 9.89
CA GLU A 385 8.55 0.72 9.22
C GLU A 385 9.28 1.94 8.67
N ASN A 386 10.60 1.95 8.86
CA ASN A 386 11.51 2.93 8.29
C ASN A 386 12.90 2.31 8.23
N ASP A 387 13.73 2.78 7.33
CA ASP A 387 15.12 2.37 7.22
C ASP A 387 15.98 2.95 8.37
N ASP A 388 15.51 3.98 9.07
CA ASP A 388 16.17 4.61 10.22
C ASP A 388 15.41 4.28 11.50
N LYS A 389 16.09 3.57 12.41
CA LYS A 389 15.52 3.17 13.70
C LYS A 389 15.11 4.36 14.58
N ASP A 390 15.79 5.51 14.46
CA ASP A 390 15.59 6.65 15.35
C ASP A 390 14.34 7.44 14.94
N VAL A 391 14.01 7.46 13.64
CA VAL A 391 12.75 8.01 13.11
C VAL A 391 11.53 7.33 13.77
N LEU A 392 11.62 6.02 14.06
CA LEU A 392 10.53 5.24 14.68
C LEU A 392 10.29 5.57 16.16
N GLN A 393 11.16 6.37 16.78
CA GLN A 393 11.04 6.81 18.17
C GLN A 393 10.45 8.23 18.29
N GLU A 394 10.20 8.90 17.17
CA GLU A 394 9.62 10.23 17.18
C GLU A 394 8.14 10.24 17.59
N LYS A 395 7.65 11.41 18.01
CA LYS A 395 6.29 11.59 18.54
C LYS A 395 5.16 11.10 17.63
N PHE A 396 5.35 11.12 16.31
CA PHE A 396 4.32 10.63 15.37
C PHE A 396 4.05 9.13 15.55
N ALA A 397 5.05 8.35 15.95
CA ALA A 397 4.91 6.93 16.20
C ALA A 397 3.93 6.69 17.36
N ASP A 398 4.11 7.44 18.45
CA ASP A 398 3.24 7.34 19.62
C ASP A 398 1.83 7.85 19.31
N LEU A 399 1.67 8.90 18.47
CA LEU A 399 0.35 9.34 18.00
C LEU A 399 -0.39 8.20 17.27
N PHE A 400 0.28 7.54 16.32
CA PHE A 400 -0.28 6.41 15.59
C PHE A 400 -0.71 5.30 16.55
N PHE A 401 0.21 4.81 17.38
CA PHE A 401 -0.06 3.67 18.24
C PHE A 401 -1.08 3.95 19.36
N ASN A 402 -1.06 5.15 19.94
CA ASN A 402 -2.00 5.53 21.01
C ASN A 402 -3.38 5.94 20.46
N SER A 403 -3.53 6.08 19.14
CA SER A 403 -4.83 6.34 18.50
C SER A 403 -5.72 5.11 18.39
N LEU A 404 -5.21 3.91 18.67
CA LEU A 404 -5.96 2.67 18.60
C LEU A 404 -7.11 2.67 19.62
N GLN A 405 -8.34 2.59 19.13
CA GLN A 405 -9.52 2.44 19.97
C GLN A 405 -10.28 1.20 19.57
N PHE A 406 -10.65 0.39 20.57
CA PHE A 406 -11.53 -0.75 20.36
C PHE A 406 -12.97 -0.29 20.48
N THR A 407 -13.77 -0.52 19.44
CA THR A 407 -15.22 -0.36 19.52
C THR A 407 -15.82 -1.66 20.05
N LYS A 408 -16.97 -1.59 20.72
CA LYS A 408 -17.68 -2.83 21.07
C LYS A 408 -18.14 -3.51 19.79
N PRO A 409 -18.07 -4.85 19.70
CA PRO A 409 -18.78 -5.58 18.67
C PRO A 409 -20.22 -5.10 18.64
N THR A 410 -20.69 -4.68 17.46
CA THR A 410 -22.12 -4.42 17.31
C THR A 410 -22.80 -5.77 17.53
N ALA A 411 -23.43 -5.94 18.69
CA ALA A 411 -24.25 -7.11 18.95
C ALA A 411 -25.33 -7.13 17.88
N ILE A 412 -25.25 -8.07 16.96
CA ILE A 412 -26.31 -8.27 15.98
C ILE A 412 -27.52 -8.72 16.80
N ALA A 413 -28.51 -7.85 16.95
CA ALA A 413 -29.79 -8.20 17.51
C ALA A 413 -30.32 -9.40 16.71
N ALA A 414 -30.55 -10.53 17.38
CA ALA A 414 -31.09 -11.79 16.88
C ALA A 414 -30.78 -12.10 15.40
N SER A 415 -29.80 -12.97 15.14
CA SER A 415 -29.40 -13.50 13.82
C SER A 415 -30.58 -13.67 12.84
N ASN A 416 -30.84 -12.66 12.00
CA ASN A 416 -31.75 -12.81 10.87
C ASN A 416 -30.97 -13.56 9.80
N TRP A 417 -31.12 -14.88 9.76
CA TRP A 417 -30.54 -15.73 8.72
C TRP A 417 -30.90 -15.17 7.34
N ILE A 418 -29.91 -14.65 6.62
CA ILE A 418 -30.06 -14.14 5.26
C ILE A 418 -29.92 -15.29 4.26
N GLN A 419 -30.73 -15.29 3.21
CA GLN A 419 -30.52 -16.20 2.07
C GLN A 419 -29.40 -15.62 1.22
N TYR A 420 -28.22 -16.25 1.25
CA TYR A 420 -27.11 -15.94 0.37
C TYR A 420 -27.18 -16.82 -0.88
N GLN A 421 -26.96 -16.21 -2.05
CA GLN A 421 -26.87 -16.92 -3.33
C GLN A 421 -25.51 -16.61 -3.94
N ASN A 422 -24.85 -17.64 -4.45
CA ASN A 422 -23.63 -17.49 -5.24
C ASN A 422 -23.87 -18.12 -6.62
N PRO A 423 -24.27 -17.31 -7.61
CA PRO A 423 -24.49 -17.80 -8.98
C PRO A 423 -23.24 -18.41 -9.60
N ALA A 424 -22.05 -17.82 -9.36
CA ALA A 424 -20.78 -18.34 -9.85
C ALA A 424 -20.48 -19.73 -9.30
N GLY A 425 -20.72 -19.95 -8.02
CA GLY A 425 -20.63 -21.23 -7.35
C GLY A 425 -21.80 -22.18 -7.60
N ALA A 426 -22.91 -21.72 -8.18
CA ALA A 426 -24.14 -22.48 -8.39
C ALA A 426 -24.73 -23.10 -7.10
N PHE A 427 -24.77 -22.31 -6.03
CA PHE A 427 -25.42 -22.69 -4.77
C PHE A 427 -26.18 -21.54 -4.10
N SER A 428 -27.05 -21.90 -3.16
CA SER A 428 -27.63 -20.98 -2.18
C SER A 428 -27.53 -21.58 -0.78
N VAL A 429 -27.49 -20.73 0.24
CA VAL A 429 -27.39 -21.14 1.64
C VAL A 429 -27.84 -20.00 2.54
N LYS A 430 -28.30 -20.31 3.75
CA LYS A 430 -28.54 -19.29 4.77
C LYS A 430 -27.29 -19.03 5.61
N LEU A 431 -27.01 -17.76 5.85
CA LEU A 431 -25.91 -17.29 6.70
C LEU A 431 -26.44 -16.28 7.73
N PRO A 432 -25.85 -16.17 8.92
CA PRO A 432 -26.30 -15.19 9.92
C PRO A 432 -25.84 -13.76 9.63
N ILE A 433 -24.87 -13.60 8.72
CA ILE A 433 -24.31 -12.31 8.29
C ILE A 433 -23.89 -12.42 6.82
N ALA A 434 -23.80 -11.28 6.13
CA ALA A 434 -23.20 -11.19 4.80
C ALA A 434 -21.77 -11.75 4.83
N PRO A 435 -21.41 -12.69 3.93
CA PRO A 435 -20.08 -13.26 3.92
C PRO A 435 -19.05 -12.37 3.22
N GLU A 436 -17.78 -12.60 3.52
CA GLU A 436 -16.64 -12.18 2.70
C GLU A 436 -16.29 -13.28 1.69
N ILE A 437 -15.82 -12.89 0.51
CA ILE A 437 -15.40 -13.81 -0.55
C ILE A 437 -13.90 -13.64 -0.75
N ILE A 438 -13.17 -14.76 -0.69
CA ILE A 438 -11.73 -14.82 -0.88
C ILE A 438 -11.45 -15.74 -2.07
N GLN A 439 -10.62 -15.30 -3.00
CA GLN A 439 -10.15 -16.12 -4.11
C GLN A 439 -8.66 -16.40 -3.92
N LYS A 440 -8.26 -17.66 -4.11
CA LYS A 440 -6.86 -18.07 -4.00
C LYS A 440 -6.47 -18.94 -5.17
N GLU A 441 -5.34 -18.60 -5.79
CA GLU A 441 -4.71 -19.44 -6.80
C GLU A 441 -3.64 -20.32 -6.17
N VAL A 442 -3.63 -21.59 -6.57
CA VAL A 442 -2.59 -22.55 -6.21
C VAL A 442 -1.98 -23.06 -7.50
N ALA A 443 -0.66 -22.91 -7.62
CA ALA A 443 0.08 -23.38 -8.79
C ALA A 443 -0.21 -24.87 -9.02
N ASN A 444 -0.54 -25.21 -10.26
CA ASN A 444 -0.70 -26.59 -10.66
C ASN A 444 0.68 -27.17 -10.96
N PRO A 445 1.11 -28.23 -10.24
CA PRO A 445 2.45 -28.78 -10.40
C PRO A 445 2.66 -29.47 -11.75
N VAL A 446 1.57 -29.89 -12.41
CA VAL A 446 1.61 -30.57 -13.71
C VAL A 446 1.44 -29.56 -14.85
N LEU A 447 0.36 -28.77 -14.82
CA LEU A 447 0.05 -27.78 -15.86
C LEU A 447 0.23 -26.35 -15.33
N LYS A 448 1.46 -25.82 -15.37
CA LYS A 448 1.78 -24.48 -14.82
C LYS A 448 0.89 -23.36 -15.36
N ALA A 449 0.42 -23.46 -16.61
CA ALA A 449 -0.47 -22.49 -17.24
C ALA A 449 -1.94 -22.57 -16.76
N SER A 450 -2.31 -23.55 -15.93
CA SER A 450 -3.68 -23.75 -15.45
C SER A 450 -3.71 -23.97 -13.92
N PRO A 451 -3.67 -22.88 -13.12
CA PRO A 451 -3.68 -22.99 -11.67
C PRO A 451 -5.04 -23.45 -11.12
N TYR A 452 -5.03 -23.99 -9.90
CA TYR A 452 -6.25 -24.25 -9.16
C TYR A 452 -6.78 -22.94 -8.58
N VAL A 453 -8.01 -22.60 -8.93
CA VAL A 453 -8.71 -21.42 -8.39
C VAL A 453 -9.67 -21.87 -7.29
N MET A 454 -9.37 -21.50 -6.06
CA MET A 454 -10.21 -21.75 -4.90
C MET A 454 -11.01 -20.52 -4.54
N ASN A 455 -12.33 -20.65 -4.50
CA ASN A 455 -13.24 -19.63 -4.02
C ASN A 455 -13.70 -20.01 -2.62
N ILE A 456 -13.57 -19.09 -1.67
CA ILE A 456 -13.87 -19.30 -0.25
C ILE A 456 -14.84 -18.22 0.20
N VAL A 457 -16.04 -18.63 0.59
CA VAL A 457 -17.06 -17.76 1.19
C VAL A 457 -17.00 -17.96 2.70
N VAL A 458 -16.77 -16.89 3.45
CA VAL A 458 -16.58 -16.93 4.91
C VAL A 458 -17.58 -16.00 5.59
N ALA A 459 -18.31 -16.51 6.58
CA ALA A 459 -19.11 -15.71 7.50
C ALA A 459 -18.75 -16.09 8.94
N ALA A 460 -18.35 -15.12 9.77
CA ALA A 460 -18.01 -15.34 11.16
C ALA A 460 -19.06 -14.71 12.08
N ASP A 461 -19.84 -15.54 12.77
CA ASP A 461 -20.72 -15.09 13.85
C ASP A 461 -19.90 -14.91 15.13
N LYS A 462 -19.38 -13.70 15.32
CA LYS A 462 -18.54 -13.34 16.46
C LYS A 462 -19.31 -13.33 17.79
N VAL A 463 -20.66 -13.35 17.77
CA VAL A 463 -21.50 -13.36 18.98
C VAL A 463 -21.68 -14.79 19.47
N ASN A 464 -22.09 -15.69 18.59
CA ASN A 464 -22.29 -17.10 18.92
C ASN A 464 -21.00 -17.94 18.81
N LEU A 465 -19.91 -17.32 18.35
CA LEU A 465 -18.60 -17.93 18.13
C LEU A 465 -18.67 -19.10 17.14
N VAL A 466 -19.35 -18.90 16.00
CA VAL A 466 -19.49 -19.92 14.94
C VAL A 466 -18.97 -19.37 13.61
N ASN A 467 -18.07 -20.10 12.97
CA ASN A 467 -17.61 -19.79 11.62
C ASN A 467 -18.32 -20.68 10.59
N TYR A 468 -18.71 -20.08 9.48
CA TYR A 468 -19.31 -20.73 8.33
C TYR A 468 -18.41 -20.52 7.12
N ILE A 469 -17.92 -21.60 6.53
CA ILE A 469 -17.01 -21.56 5.39
C ILE A 469 -17.58 -22.42 4.28
N ILE A 470 -17.56 -21.90 3.06
CA ILE A 470 -17.92 -22.66 1.85
C ILE A 470 -16.75 -22.47 0.89
N ARG A 471 -16.05 -23.56 0.59
CA ARG A 471 -15.06 -23.59 -0.47
C ARG A 471 -15.68 -24.24 -1.70
N TYR A 472 -15.52 -23.63 -2.86
CA TYR A 472 -15.74 -24.31 -4.12
C TYR A 472 -14.60 -24.07 -5.09
N SER A 473 -14.26 -25.10 -5.84
CA SER A 473 -13.20 -25.06 -6.85
C SER A 473 -13.54 -26.03 -7.98
N ASP A 474 -13.30 -25.56 -9.19
CA ASP A 474 -13.30 -26.39 -10.39
C ASP A 474 -11.92 -27.04 -10.55
N TYR A 475 -11.90 -28.22 -11.16
CA TYR A 475 -10.63 -28.73 -11.67
C TYR A 475 -10.12 -27.82 -12.80
N PRO A 476 -8.79 -27.60 -12.88
CA PRO A 476 -8.20 -26.76 -13.91
C PRO A 476 -8.50 -27.27 -15.33
N THR A 477 -8.38 -26.38 -16.31
CA THR A 477 -8.51 -26.72 -17.73
C THR A 477 -7.53 -27.84 -18.10
N GLY A 478 -8.02 -28.89 -18.75
CA GLY A 478 -7.24 -30.10 -19.05
C GLY A 478 -7.32 -31.20 -18.00
N MET A 479 -7.95 -30.96 -16.85
CA MET A 479 -8.10 -31.94 -15.77
C MET A 479 -9.57 -32.30 -15.52
N TYR A 480 -9.79 -33.55 -15.09
CA TYR A 480 -11.12 -34.06 -14.82
C TYR A 480 -11.20 -34.98 -13.62
N LEU A 481 -12.38 -35.00 -13.04
CA LEU A 481 -12.67 -35.84 -11.89
C LEU A 481 -12.97 -37.28 -12.33
N ALA A 482 -11.94 -38.14 -12.33
CA ALA A 482 -12.06 -39.54 -12.71
C ALA A 482 -12.70 -40.44 -11.63
N ASN A 483 -12.38 -40.21 -10.34
CA ASN A 483 -12.83 -41.05 -9.24
C ASN A 483 -13.30 -40.21 -8.03
N LYS A 484 -14.63 -40.14 -7.84
CA LYS A 484 -15.25 -39.38 -6.75
C LYS A 484 -14.84 -39.86 -5.36
N ALA A 485 -14.72 -41.17 -5.15
CA ALA A 485 -14.35 -41.73 -3.86
C ALA A 485 -12.93 -41.29 -3.47
N ALA A 486 -11.98 -41.37 -4.39
CA ALA A 486 -10.60 -40.93 -4.16
C ALA A 486 -10.51 -39.43 -3.84
N VAL A 487 -11.33 -38.59 -4.48
CA VAL A 487 -11.38 -37.15 -4.19
C VAL A 487 -11.90 -36.88 -2.79
N PHE A 488 -12.98 -37.55 -2.38
CA PHE A 488 -13.47 -37.44 -1.01
C PHE A 488 -12.40 -37.89 -0.01
N ASP A 489 -11.80 -39.05 -0.22
CA ASP A 489 -10.74 -39.57 0.67
C ASP A 489 -9.59 -38.57 0.80
N ALA A 490 -9.13 -37.98 -0.31
CA ALA A 490 -8.09 -36.95 -0.30
C ALA A 490 -8.51 -35.69 0.49
N MET A 491 -9.75 -35.21 0.32
CA MET A 491 -10.26 -34.05 1.06
C MET A 491 -10.33 -34.29 2.56
N PHE A 492 -10.81 -35.46 2.99
CA PHE A 492 -10.97 -35.74 4.42
C PHE A 492 -9.65 -36.13 5.10
N LYS A 493 -8.72 -36.76 4.38
CA LYS A 493 -7.37 -37.07 4.88
C LYS A 493 -6.61 -35.83 5.36
N GLU A 494 -6.82 -34.67 4.71
CA GLU A 494 -6.20 -33.42 5.17
C GLU A 494 -6.60 -33.08 6.61
N PHE A 495 -7.85 -33.32 6.99
CA PHE A 495 -8.33 -33.04 8.33
C PHE A 495 -7.86 -34.05 9.39
N GLU A 496 -7.64 -35.31 9.00
CA GLU A 496 -7.06 -36.33 9.88
C GLU A 496 -5.68 -35.95 10.39
N THR A 497 -4.90 -35.22 9.59
CA THR A 497 -3.57 -34.74 10.00
C THR A 497 -3.62 -33.57 10.99
N LYS A 498 -4.75 -32.85 11.05
CA LYS A 498 -4.89 -31.59 11.80
C LYS A 498 -5.76 -31.72 13.06
N GLY A 499 -6.53 -32.80 13.20
CA GLY A 499 -7.50 -32.95 14.27
C GLY A 499 -7.90 -34.39 14.57
N LYS A 500 -8.67 -34.55 15.64
CA LYS A 500 -9.27 -35.83 16.00
C LYS A 500 -10.61 -35.98 15.31
N VAL A 501 -10.69 -36.87 14.33
CA VAL A 501 -11.96 -37.23 13.70
C VAL A 501 -12.81 -38.04 14.69
N ILE A 502 -14.07 -37.64 14.91
CA ILE A 502 -14.96 -38.25 15.91
C ILE A 502 -15.66 -39.51 15.37
N GLY A 503 -15.72 -39.69 14.04
CA GLY A 503 -16.32 -40.87 13.39
C GLY A 503 -15.89 -41.04 11.93
N LYS A 504 -16.26 -42.16 11.30
CA LYS A 504 -16.02 -42.35 9.85
C LYS A 504 -16.87 -41.37 9.04
N SER A 505 -16.37 -40.97 7.87
CA SER A 505 -17.15 -40.17 6.93
C SER A 505 -18.39 -40.97 6.47
N ASN A 506 -19.55 -40.33 6.51
CA ASN A 506 -20.81 -40.93 6.07
C ASN A 506 -21.15 -40.44 4.68
N THR A 507 -21.63 -41.34 3.81
CA THR A 507 -22.19 -40.99 2.51
C THR A 507 -23.52 -40.28 2.71
N ILE A 508 -23.68 -39.12 2.06
CA ILE A 508 -24.89 -38.31 2.08
C ILE A 508 -25.27 -37.90 0.66
N TYR A 509 -26.50 -37.42 0.46
CA TYR A 509 -26.97 -36.90 -0.81
C TYR A 509 -27.69 -35.56 -0.61
N LYS A 510 -27.46 -34.62 -1.53
CA LYS A 510 -28.16 -33.34 -1.56
C LYS A 510 -28.52 -32.99 -3.00
N ASP A 511 -29.81 -32.76 -3.25
CA ASP A 511 -30.38 -32.46 -4.57
C ASP A 511 -29.90 -33.44 -5.68
N GLY A 512 -29.75 -34.73 -5.33
CA GLY A 512 -29.28 -35.79 -6.24
C GLY A 512 -27.76 -35.93 -6.35
N TYR A 513 -26.98 -35.03 -5.74
CA TYR A 513 -25.52 -35.10 -5.75
C TYR A 513 -24.98 -35.83 -4.52
N GLU A 514 -24.05 -36.75 -4.76
CA GLU A 514 -23.35 -37.50 -3.72
C GLU A 514 -22.39 -36.59 -2.94
N GLY A 515 -22.31 -36.82 -1.63
CA GLY A 515 -21.40 -36.14 -0.72
C GLY A 515 -20.90 -37.03 0.40
N ARG A 516 -20.07 -36.44 1.26
CA ARG A 516 -19.57 -37.04 2.50
C ARG A 516 -19.68 -36.03 3.63
N ALA A 517 -19.99 -36.51 4.83
CA ALA A 517 -20.00 -35.68 6.04
C ALA A 517 -19.22 -36.32 7.18
N THR A 518 -18.51 -35.51 7.96
CA THR A 518 -17.87 -35.96 9.20
C THR A 518 -17.76 -34.83 10.24
N ASN A 519 -17.50 -35.23 11.48
CA ASN A 519 -17.27 -34.34 12.61
C ASN A 519 -15.82 -34.48 13.09
N ILE A 520 -15.17 -33.35 13.34
CA ILE A 520 -13.75 -33.28 13.68
C ILE A 520 -13.60 -32.35 14.88
N ILE A 521 -12.81 -32.77 15.87
CA ILE A 521 -12.36 -31.89 16.95
C ILE A 521 -10.98 -31.38 16.60
N ILE A 522 -10.87 -30.07 16.40
CA ILE A 522 -9.59 -29.37 16.23
C ILE A 522 -9.50 -28.30 17.31
N GLN A 523 -8.44 -28.36 18.12
CA GLN A 523 -8.20 -27.39 19.20
C GLN A 523 -9.39 -27.21 20.18
N ASN A 524 -10.10 -28.30 20.51
CA ASN A 524 -11.32 -28.33 21.33
C ASN A 524 -12.57 -27.66 20.72
N PHE A 525 -12.55 -27.37 19.43
CA PHE A 525 -13.69 -26.86 18.68
C PHE A 525 -14.28 -27.95 17.80
N LEU A 526 -15.61 -28.05 17.78
CA LEU A 526 -16.31 -28.93 16.85
C LEU A 526 -16.30 -28.31 15.45
N MET A 527 -15.80 -29.06 14.48
CA MET A 527 -15.98 -28.80 13.06
C MET A 527 -16.87 -29.86 12.44
N GLU A 528 -17.95 -29.42 11.81
CA GLU A 528 -18.78 -30.25 10.94
C GLU A 528 -18.40 -29.95 9.50
N VAL A 529 -17.88 -30.96 8.81
CA VAL A 529 -17.34 -30.84 7.46
C VAL A 529 -18.19 -31.66 6.51
N VAL A 530 -18.71 -31.02 5.47
CA VAL A 530 -19.57 -31.61 4.46
C VAL A 530 -18.99 -31.33 3.09
N ALA A 531 -18.71 -32.37 2.31
CA ALA A 531 -18.20 -32.25 0.95
C ALA A 531 -19.23 -32.76 -0.06
N TYR A 532 -19.36 -32.08 -1.19
CA TYR A 532 -20.17 -32.54 -2.33
C TYR A 532 -19.38 -32.41 -3.63
N ILE A 533 -19.77 -33.22 -4.61
CA ILE A 533 -19.26 -33.14 -5.98
C ILE A 533 -20.44 -32.96 -6.94
N LYS A 534 -20.46 -31.83 -7.65
CA LYS A 534 -21.38 -31.57 -8.76
C LYS A 534 -20.53 -31.42 -10.02
N GLY A 535 -20.44 -32.54 -10.75
CA GLY A 535 -19.59 -32.74 -11.91
C GLY A 535 -18.10 -32.46 -11.65
N ASN A 536 -17.47 -31.52 -12.35
CA ASN A 536 -16.05 -31.17 -12.19
C ASN A 536 -15.79 -30.13 -11.09
N ARG A 537 -16.83 -29.76 -10.34
CA ARG A 537 -16.74 -28.85 -9.20
C ARG A 537 -16.84 -29.61 -7.89
N THR A 538 -15.95 -29.23 -6.98
CA THR A 538 -15.96 -29.69 -5.60
C THR A 538 -16.47 -28.60 -4.68
N TYR A 539 -17.24 -28.98 -3.67
CA TYR A 539 -17.78 -28.10 -2.65
C TYR A 539 -17.38 -28.64 -1.28
N LEU A 540 -16.97 -27.77 -0.38
CA LEU A 540 -16.65 -28.09 1.00
C LEU A 540 -17.29 -27.04 1.91
N LEU A 541 -18.26 -27.47 2.69
CA LEU A 541 -18.92 -26.68 3.71
C LEU A 541 -18.33 -27.04 5.06
N ILE A 542 -18.01 -26.02 5.85
CA ILE A 542 -17.48 -26.18 7.19
C ILE A 542 -18.29 -25.29 8.13
N ARG A 543 -18.87 -25.91 9.15
CA ARG A 543 -19.39 -25.21 10.33
C ARG A 543 -18.43 -25.47 11.48
N GLN A 544 -17.80 -24.42 12.00
CA GLN A 544 -16.89 -24.52 13.13
C GLN A 544 -17.50 -23.83 14.34
N ASN A 545 -17.85 -24.59 15.37
CA ASN A 545 -18.27 -24.05 16.67
C ASN A 545 -17.04 -23.80 17.54
N MET A 546 -16.73 -22.53 17.77
CA MET A 546 -15.63 -22.10 18.63
C MET A 546 -16.04 -21.95 20.10
N ASN A 547 -17.28 -22.27 20.45
CA ASN A 547 -17.77 -22.28 21.83
C ASN A 547 -17.77 -23.68 22.48
N GLY A 548 -16.95 -24.60 21.95
CA GLY A 548 -16.75 -25.95 22.49
C GLY A 548 -16.98 -27.06 21.47
N THR A 549 -17.27 -28.26 21.96
CA THR A 549 -17.37 -29.48 21.15
C THR A 549 -18.80 -29.92 20.84
N GLU A 550 -19.80 -29.13 21.23
CA GLU A 550 -21.21 -29.40 20.94
C GLU A 550 -21.65 -28.76 19.62
N LYS A 551 -22.77 -29.23 19.05
CA LYS A 551 -23.37 -28.59 17.88
C LYS A 551 -24.00 -27.24 18.26
N PRO A 552 -23.86 -26.18 17.44
CA PRO A 552 -24.53 -24.91 17.70
C PRO A 552 -26.07 -25.08 17.60
N LYS A 553 -26.80 -24.42 18.50
CA LYS A 553 -28.27 -24.46 18.55
C LYS A 553 -28.87 -23.49 17.54
N ASN A 554 -30.04 -23.82 16.97
CA ASN A 554 -30.80 -22.97 16.04
C ASN A 554 -30.02 -22.55 14.78
N ASP A 555 -29.14 -23.41 14.31
CA ASP A 555 -28.27 -23.18 13.16
C ASP A 555 -28.87 -23.70 11.85
N GLN A 556 -28.98 -22.85 10.82
CA GLN A 556 -29.61 -23.21 9.54
C GLN A 556 -28.59 -23.51 8.43
N PHE A 557 -27.28 -23.36 8.65
CA PHE A 557 -26.29 -23.32 7.57
C PHE A 557 -26.25 -24.59 6.72
N LEU A 558 -25.90 -25.74 7.31
CA LEU A 558 -25.72 -26.98 6.56
C LEU A 558 -27.04 -27.49 5.95
N GLU A 559 -28.16 -27.30 6.66
CA GLU A 559 -29.47 -27.79 6.23
C GLU A 559 -30.07 -26.95 5.09
N SER A 560 -29.82 -25.64 5.11
CA SER A 560 -30.31 -24.69 4.11
C SER A 560 -29.51 -24.64 2.82
N PHE A 561 -28.31 -25.26 2.78
CA PHE A 561 -27.54 -25.34 1.54
C PHE A 561 -28.37 -26.02 0.46
N SER A 562 -28.35 -25.50 -0.76
CA SER A 562 -28.97 -26.12 -1.92
C SER A 562 -28.19 -25.78 -3.18
N PHE A 563 -28.18 -26.70 -4.15
CA PHE A 563 -27.64 -26.38 -5.46
C PHE A 563 -28.60 -25.50 -6.24
N THR A 564 -28.08 -24.50 -6.92
CA THR A 564 -28.83 -23.68 -7.88
C THR A 564 -28.44 -24.07 -9.31
N PRO A 565 -29.25 -23.68 -10.31
CA PRO A 565 -28.86 -23.82 -11.70
C PRO A 565 -27.51 -23.12 -11.95
N ASN A 566 -26.72 -23.75 -12.81
CA ASN A 566 -25.49 -23.17 -13.30
C ASN A 566 -25.77 -21.89 -14.10
N MET A 567 -24.86 -20.93 -14.08
CA MET A 567 -25.00 -19.75 -14.95
C MET A 567 -24.99 -20.19 -16.42
N PRO A 568 -25.74 -19.51 -17.30
CA PRO A 568 -25.58 -19.73 -18.74
C PRO A 568 -24.14 -19.42 -19.14
N TYR A 569 -23.61 -20.17 -20.11
CA TYR A 569 -22.30 -19.88 -20.72
C TYR A 569 -22.51 -19.35 -22.12
N LYS A 570 -21.56 -18.55 -22.60
CA LYS A 570 -21.54 -18.06 -23.96
C LYS A 570 -20.71 -19.01 -24.80
N GLU A 571 -21.33 -19.58 -25.81
CA GLU A 571 -20.62 -20.37 -26.82
C GLU A 571 -19.78 -19.46 -27.71
N VAL A 572 -18.55 -19.88 -27.98
CA VAL A 572 -17.63 -19.21 -28.91
C VAL A 572 -17.31 -20.13 -30.09
N PRO A 573 -17.26 -19.59 -31.32
CA PRO A 573 -16.81 -20.35 -32.47
C PRO A 573 -15.29 -20.52 -32.42
N PHE A 574 -14.83 -21.77 -32.55
CA PHE A 574 -13.42 -22.12 -32.67
C PHE A 574 -13.16 -22.72 -34.04
N ASN A 575 -12.31 -22.03 -34.82
CA ASN A 575 -11.99 -22.43 -36.18
C ASN A 575 -10.67 -23.20 -36.21
N LEU A 576 -10.71 -24.46 -36.65
CA LEU A 576 -9.54 -25.30 -36.87
C LEU A 576 -9.52 -25.74 -38.34
N GLY A 577 -8.75 -25.03 -39.15
CA GLY A 577 -8.72 -25.22 -40.60
C GLY A 577 -10.10 -24.95 -41.23
N ASN A 578 -10.69 -25.97 -41.86
CA ASN A 578 -12.02 -25.92 -42.48
C ASN A 578 -13.16 -26.37 -41.53
N ILE A 579 -12.87 -26.62 -40.25
CA ILE A 579 -13.84 -27.03 -39.24
C ILE A 579 -14.11 -25.87 -38.30
N THR A 580 -15.38 -25.59 -38.04
CA THR A 580 -15.80 -24.66 -36.98
C THR A 580 -16.50 -25.46 -35.89
N LEU A 581 -15.95 -25.43 -34.68
CA LEU A 581 -16.53 -26.00 -33.48
C LEU A 581 -17.20 -24.89 -32.67
N THR A 582 -18.25 -25.25 -31.93
CA THR A 582 -18.87 -24.35 -30.96
C THR A 582 -18.49 -24.84 -29.58
N ILE A 583 -17.69 -24.06 -28.86
CA ILE A 583 -17.05 -24.46 -27.60
C ILE A 583 -17.33 -23.44 -26.48
N PRO A 584 -17.19 -23.83 -25.20
CA PRO A 584 -17.63 -22.99 -24.08
C PRO A 584 -16.70 -21.82 -23.71
N GLU A 585 -15.44 -21.87 -24.16
CA GLU A 585 -14.43 -20.81 -24.01
C GLU A 585 -13.34 -21.01 -25.08
N ASP A 586 -12.48 -20.02 -25.29
CA ASP A 586 -11.31 -20.19 -26.18
C ASP A 586 -10.45 -21.35 -25.67
N PRO A 587 -10.04 -22.29 -26.53
CA PRO A 587 -9.41 -23.51 -26.06
C PRO A 587 -7.94 -23.27 -25.76
N LEU A 588 -7.45 -23.87 -24.68
CA LEU A 588 -6.03 -23.93 -24.36
C LEU A 588 -5.36 -25.04 -25.17
N LEU A 589 -4.35 -24.69 -25.96
CA LEU A 589 -3.44 -25.66 -26.58
C LEU A 589 -2.48 -26.18 -25.50
N ILE A 590 -2.46 -27.49 -25.29
CA ILE A 590 -1.47 -28.10 -24.38
C ILE A 590 -0.22 -28.43 -25.19
N ALA A 591 0.93 -27.96 -24.71
CA ALA A 591 2.23 -28.36 -25.26
C ALA A 591 2.48 -29.85 -24.97
N LYS A 592 2.95 -30.59 -25.97
CA LYS A 592 3.37 -31.99 -25.83
C LYS A 592 4.41 -32.12 -24.71
N THR A 593 4.30 -33.16 -23.92
CA THR A 593 5.33 -33.56 -22.95
C THR A 593 6.60 -34.01 -23.67
N GLU A 594 7.75 -34.00 -22.97
CA GLU A 594 9.02 -34.47 -23.56
C GLU A 594 8.93 -35.93 -24.03
N GLU A 595 8.19 -36.76 -23.30
CA GLU A 595 7.91 -38.17 -23.64
C GLU A 595 7.09 -38.30 -24.93
N GLU A 596 6.00 -37.53 -25.07
CA GLU A 596 5.20 -37.51 -26.31
C GLU A 596 5.99 -36.99 -27.52
N ILE A 597 6.90 -36.01 -27.30
CA ILE A 597 7.81 -35.51 -28.34
C ILE A 597 8.82 -36.60 -28.75
N GLU A 598 9.28 -37.43 -27.81
CA GLU A 598 10.20 -38.53 -28.07
C GLU A 598 9.52 -39.70 -28.79
N GLU A 599 8.29 -40.06 -28.40
CA GLU A 599 7.47 -41.10 -29.08
C GLU A 599 7.14 -40.72 -30.53
N GLU A 600 6.82 -39.45 -30.78
CA GLU A 600 6.58 -38.93 -32.12
C GLU A 600 7.86 -38.95 -32.97
N LYS A 601 9.02 -38.61 -32.38
CA LYS A 601 10.34 -38.72 -33.04
C LYS A 601 10.74 -40.18 -33.31
N ALA A 602 10.32 -41.10 -32.44
CA ALA A 602 10.57 -42.54 -32.58
C ALA A 602 9.66 -43.21 -33.63
N GLY A 603 8.66 -42.50 -34.15
CA GLY A 603 7.71 -43.02 -35.14
C GLY A 603 6.71 -44.02 -34.56
N GLU A 604 6.52 -44.01 -33.24
CA GLU A 604 5.59 -44.90 -32.53
C GLU A 604 4.15 -44.36 -32.54
N SER A 605 3.95 -43.07 -32.81
CA SER A 605 2.65 -42.47 -33.07
C SER A 605 2.24 -42.57 -34.55
N PHE A 606 1.00 -43.01 -34.80
CA PHE A 606 0.41 -43.10 -36.14
C PHE A 606 -0.09 -41.75 -36.68
N LEU A 607 -0.03 -40.68 -35.88
CA LEU A 607 -0.50 -39.33 -36.22
C LEU A 607 0.67 -38.34 -36.05
N ALA A 608 1.15 -37.77 -37.15
CA ALA A 608 2.12 -36.67 -37.13
C ALA A 608 1.38 -35.33 -36.90
N ASP A 609 1.98 -34.43 -36.11
CA ASP A 609 1.49 -33.07 -35.86
C ASP A 609 0.16 -32.98 -35.08
N GLU A 610 -0.09 -33.91 -34.15
CA GLU A 610 -1.27 -33.84 -33.27
C GLU A 610 -1.25 -32.59 -32.38
N GLN A 611 -2.39 -31.91 -32.28
CA GLN A 611 -2.61 -30.75 -31.40
C GLN A 611 -3.83 -30.97 -30.52
N THR A 612 -3.62 -30.93 -29.20
CA THR A 612 -4.69 -31.16 -28.22
C THR A 612 -5.16 -29.84 -27.62
N TYR A 613 -6.44 -29.57 -27.82
CA TYR A 613 -7.13 -28.36 -27.37
C TYR A 613 -8.12 -28.68 -26.25
N PHE A 614 -8.08 -27.93 -25.16
CA PHE A 614 -9.04 -28.06 -24.06
C PHE A 614 -9.84 -26.78 -23.86
N ALA A 615 -11.16 -26.90 -23.85
CA ALA A 615 -12.06 -25.84 -23.37
C ALA A 615 -12.89 -26.39 -22.22
N VAL A 616 -12.91 -25.69 -21.09
CA VAL A 616 -13.72 -26.09 -19.94
C VAL A 616 -14.88 -25.12 -19.78
N ASN A 617 -16.08 -25.69 -19.68
CA ASN A 617 -17.22 -24.90 -19.30
C ASN A 617 -17.20 -24.64 -17.79
N LYS A 618 -16.67 -23.48 -17.39
CA LYS A 618 -16.59 -23.04 -15.98
C LYS A 618 -17.95 -22.90 -15.31
N ASN A 619 -19.03 -22.82 -16.08
CA ASN A 619 -20.37 -22.73 -15.55
C ASN A 619 -21.06 -24.08 -15.47
N THR A 620 -20.79 -25.04 -16.36
CA THR A 620 -21.44 -26.36 -16.32
C THR A 620 -20.56 -27.41 -15.69
N ALA A 621 -21.13 -28.12 -14.74
CA ALA A 621 -20.49 -29.22 -14.04
C ALA A 621 -19.89 -30.33 -14.93
N LEU A 622 -20.18 -30.52 -16.23
CA LEU A 622 -19.48 -31.53 -17.06
C LEU A 622 -19.75 -31.38 -18.56
N ASN A 623 -18.71 -31.49 -19.41
CA ASN A 623 -18.49 -32.59 -20.37
C ASN A 623 -17.18 -32.38 -21.17
N HIS A 624 -16.37 -33.43 -21.28
CA HIS A 624 -15.20 -33.51 -22.15
C HIS A 624 -15.63 -33.73 -23.60
N TYR A 625 -14.98 -33.03 -24.52
CA TYR A 625 -14.97 -33.38 -25.93
C TYR A 625 -13.62 -34.03 -26.23
N HIS A 626 -13.59 -35.37 -26.33
CA HIS A 626 -12.47 -36.07 -26.96
C HIS A 626 -12.83 -36.29 -28.43
N LYS A 627 -11.90 -35.98 -29.32
CA LYS A 627 -11.86 -36.59 -30.64
C LYS A 627 -10.47 -37.14 -30.87
#